data_AF-A0A4C1TDK7-F1
#
_entry.id   AF-A0A4C1TDK7-F1
#
_cell.length_a   1.000
_cell.length_b   1.000
_cell.length_c   1.000
_cell.angle_alpha   90.00
_cell.angle_beta   90.00
_cell.angle_gamma   90.00
#
_symmetry.space_group_name_H-M   'P 1'
#
loop_
_entity.id
_entity.type
_entity.pdbx_description
1 polymer ?
#
loop_
_entity_poly.entity_id
_entity_poly.type
_entity_poly.pdbx_seq_one_letter_code
_entity_poly.pdbx_strand_id
1 'polypeptide(L)'
;MGCKQLGTRQYVDTTTINIGMFQKLLSLAACWLALALADVSHLNSDASAAILSNQFDIGPDGSYTWSFDTSNGISEKEQGQLKNAGSDNEEEVVKGSASWTAPNGEKIVLEYEADANGYRAQGSHIPTPPPIPEEIARALKHLKDNPPPAAPAH
;
A
#
# COMPACT_ATOMS: atom_id res chain seq x y z
N MET A 1 17.68 -6.65 -94.11
CA MET A 1 17.58 -5.51 -93.18
C MET A 1 16.68 -5.91 -92.03
N GLY A 2 17.23 -6.10 -90.83
CA GLY A 2 16.43 -6.49 -89.68
C GLY A 2 17.29 -7.00 -88.54
N CYS A 3 17.96 -6.08 -87.83
CA CYS A 3 18.54 -6.40 -86.52
C CYS A 3 17.70 -5.66 -85.48
N LYS A 4 16.87 -6.42 -84.75
CA LYS A 4 16.18 -5.97 -83.54
C LYS A 4 16.92 -6.50 -82.31
N GLN A 5 16.59 -5.86 -81.18
CA GLN A 5 16.83 -6.26 -79.78
C GLN A 5 18.04 -5.59 -79.10
N LEU A 6 17.81 -4.36 -78.60
CA LEU A 6 18.57 -3.79 -77.49
C LEU A 6 17.89 -4.19 -76.17
N GLY A 7 18.51 -5.11 -75.44
CA GLY A 7 18.14 -5.44 -74.07
C GLY A 7 18.81 -4.47 -73.10
N THR A 8 18.01 -3.66 -72.41
CA THR A 8 18.43 -2.84 -71.27
C THR A 8 18.77 -3.74 -70.08
N ARG A 9 20.06 -4.01 -69.87
CA ARG A 9 20.57 -4.54 -68.61
C ARG A 9 20.53 -3.41 -67.57
N GLN A 10 19.61 -3.48 -66.60
CA GLN A 10 19.63 -2.60 -65.43
C GLN A 10 20.86 -2.94 -64.59
N TYR A 11 21.80 -2.01 -64.52
CA TYR A 11 22.94 -2.04 -63.61
C TYR A 11 22.45 -1.63 -62.23
N VAL A 12 22.26 -2.59 -61.33
CA VAL A 12 21.88 -2.32 -59.94
C VAL A 12 23.17 -2.01 -59.17
N ASP A 13 23.34 -0.74 -58.80
CA ASP A 13 24.53 -0.24 -58.13
C ASP A 13 24.63 -0.81 -56.70
N THR A 14 25.66 -1.63 -56.44
CA THR A 14 25.97 -2.29 -55.17
C THR A 14 25.96 -1.32 -53.98
N THR A 15 26.26 -0.05 -54.23
CA THR A 15 26.27 1.04 -53.25
C THR A 15 24.88 1.30 -52.64
N THR A 16 23.81 1.19 -53.44
CA THR A 16 22.42 1.44 -53.00
C THR A 16 21.89 0.28 -52.14
N ILE A 17 22.32 -0.95 -52.44
CA ILE A 17 21.96 -2.15 -51.67
C ILE A 17 22.57 -2.10 -50.27
N ASN A 18 23.84 -1.69 -50.16
CA ASN A 18 24.54 -1.57 -48.87
C ASN A 18 23.95 -0.47 -47.98
N ILE A 19 23.60 0.70 -48.53
CA ILE A 19 22.98 1.79 -47.77
C ILE A 19 21.58 1.39 -47.26
N GLY A 20 20.76 0.74 -48.10
CA GLY A 20 19.44 0.25 -47.71
C GLY A 20 19.49 -0.87 -46.66
N MET A 21 20.52 -1.71 -46.69
CA MET A 21 20.76 -2.76 -45.71
C MET A 21 21.23 -2.20 -44.36
N PHE A 22 22.11 -1.20 -44.37
CA PHE A 22 22.57 -0.49 -43.17
C PHE A 22 21.46 0.32 -42.49
N GLN A 23 20.59 0.98 -43.26
CA GLN A 23 19.44 1.72 -42.71
C GLN A 23 18.48 0.78 -41.96
N LYS A 24 18.22 -0.43 -42.50
CA LYS A 24 17.37 -1.44 -41.86
C LYS A 24 18.00 -2.03 -40.60
N LEU A 25 19.31 -2.25 -40.62
CA LEU A 25 20.08 -2.68 -39.45
C LEU A 25 20.04 -1.63 -38.33
N LEU A 26 20.14 -0.34 -38.67
CA LEU A 26 20.05 0.76 -37.71
C LEU A 26 18.67 0.83 -37.04
N SER A 27 17.59 0.68 -37.81
CA SER A 27 16.22 0.69 -37.28
C SER A 27 15.94 -0.50 -36.36
N LEU A 28 16.43 -1.70 -36.71
CA LEU A 28 16.27 -2.89 -35.88
C LEU A 28 17.09 -2.79 -34.58
N ALA A 29 18.32 -2.25 -34.64
CA ALA A 29 19.14 -1.99 -33.46
C ALA A 29 18.50 -0.95 -32.52
N ALA A 30 17.88 0.10 -33.08
CA ALA A 30 17.16 1.10 -32.29
C ALA A 30 15.92 0.51 -31.59
N CYS A 31 15.15 -0.35 -32.28
CA CYS A 31 14.02 -1.05 -31.68
C CYS A 31 14.46 -2.02 -30.56
N TRP A 32 15.57 -2.72 -30.75
CA TRP A 32 16.14 -3.59 -29.71
C TRP A 32 16.61 -2.79 -28.48
N LEU A 33 17.25 -1.64 -28.69
CA LEU A 33 17.66 -0.76 -27.60
C LEU A 33 16.44 -0.19 -26.86
N ALA A 34 15.37 0.16 -27.57
CA ALA A 34 14.13 0.64 -26.95
C ALA A 34 13.44 -0.45 -26.12
N LEU A 35 13.46 -1.71 -26.57
CA LEU A 35 12.93 -2.85 -25.80
C LEU A 35 13.79 -3.17 -24.57
N ALA A 36 15.11 -2.98 -24.65
CA ALA A 36 16.01 -3.17 -23.50
C ALA A 36 15.86 -2.11 -22.42
N LEU A 37 15.36 -0.91 -22.77
CA LEU A 37 15.11 0.20 -21.84
C LEU A 37 13.67 0.24 -21.31
N ALA A 38 12.80 -0.65 -21.74
CA ALA A 38 11.47 -0.80 -21.16
C ALA A 38 11.61 -1.41 -19.76
N ASP A 39 11.67 -0.56 -18.74
CA ASP A 39 11.79 -0.97 -17.34
C ASP A 39 10.44 -1.51 -16.82
N VAL A 40 10.33 -2.84 -16.74
CA VAL A 40 9.13 -3.56 -16.24
C VAL A 40 9.23 -3.82 -14.72
N SER A 41 10.28 -3.34 -14.04
CA SER A 41 10.56 -3.67 -12.63
C SER A 41 9.44 -3.25 -11.65
N HIS A 42 8.63 -2.26 -12.01
CA HIS A 42 7.55 -1.75 -11.18
C HIS A 42 6.27 -2.61 -11.18
N LEU A 43 6.10 -3.54 -12.13
CA LEU A 43 4.84 -4.28 -12.30
C LEU A 43 4.70 -5.53 -11.42
N ASN A 44 5.77 -5.98 -10.76
CA ASN A 44 5.78 -7.27 -10.06
C ASN A 44 6.38 -7.23 -8.64
N SER A 45 6.68 -6.03 -8.12
CA SER A 45 7.40 -5.86 -6.85
C SER A 45 6.65 -6.46 -5.65
N ASP A 46 5.32 -6.30 -5.59
CA ASP A 46 4.52 -6.78 -4.45
C ASP A 46 4.39 -8.30 -4.39
N ALA A 47 4.26 -8.96 -5.54
CA ALA A 47 4.13 -10.42 -5.59
C ALA A 47 5.41 -11.15 -5.17
N SER A 48 6.56 -10.49 -5.29
CA SER A 48 7.87 -10.99 -4.84
C SER A 48 8.29 -10.48 -3.46
N ALA A 49 7.39 -9.87 -2.69
CA ALA A 49 7.73 -9.32 -1.38
C ALA A 49 8.31 -10.40 -0.45
N ALA A 50 9.49 -10.11 0.12
CA ALA A 50 10.16 -10.97 1.08
C ALA A 50 9.91 -10.47 2.51
N ILE A 51 9.86 -11.39 3.47
CA ILE A 51 9.82 -11.03 4.90
C ILE A 51 11.22 -10.57 5.32
N LEU A 52 11.33 -9.33 5.79
CA LEU A 52 12.57 -8.74 6.30
C LEU A 52 12.78 -9.05 7.78
N SER A 53 11.69 -9.03 8.55
CA SER A 53 11.68 -9.28 9.99
C SER A 53 10.42 -10.04 10.36
N ASN A 54 10.56 -10.97 11.30
CA ASN A 54 9.45 -11.68 11.91
C ASN A 54 9.82 -11.99 13.36
N GLN A 55 9.05 -11.46 14.29
CA GLN A 55 9.24 -11.63 15.72
C GLN A 55 7.94 -12.16 16.33
N PHE A 56 8.08 -13.15 17.21
CA PHE A 56 6.99 -13.73 17.95
C PHE A 56 7.50 -14.07 19.36
N ASP A 57 6.81 -13.57 20.37
CA ASP A 57 7.14 -13.76 21.78
C ASP A 57 5.87 -14.07 22.57
N ILE A 58 5.97 -15.00 23.52
CA ILE A 58 4.89 -15.37 24.43
C ILE A 58 5.41 -15.20 25.85
N GLY A 59 4.72 -14.37 26.62
CA GLY A 59 4.96 -14.19 28.04
C GLY A 59 4.44 -15.38 28.87
N PRO A 60 5.05 -15.66 30.04
CA PRO A 60 4.60 -16.72 30.94
C PRO A 60 3.23 -16.45 31.57
N ASP A 61 2.75 -15.21 31.50
CA ASP A 61 1.44 -14.74 31.93
C ASP A 61 0.35 -14.95 30.86
N GLY A 62 0.70 -15.50 29.70
CA GLY A 62 -0.23 -15.66 28.56
C GLY A 62 -0.32 -14.42 27.67
N SER A 63 0.45 -13.36 27.95
CA SER A 63 0.61 -12.26 27.01
C SER A 63 1.37 -12.73 25.77
N TYR A 64 1.13 -12.09 24.63
CA TYR A 64 1.87 -12.36 23.41
C TYR A 64 2.19 -11.06 22.68
N THR A 65 3.24 -11.09 21.88
CA THR A 65 3.57 -10.02 20.95
C THR A 65 4.08 -10.63 19.65
N TRP A 66 3.62 -10.10 18.54
CA TRP A 66 4.12 -10.47 17.23
C TRP A 66 4.28 -9.26 16.33
N SER A 67 5.26 -9.32 15.44
CA SER A 67 5.48 -8.28 14.44
C SER A 67 6.17 -8.84 13.21
N PHE A 68 5.80 -8.37 12.03
CA PHE A 68 6.53 -8.68 10.80
C PHE A 68 6.68 -7.45 9.90
N ASP A 69 7.75 -7.47 9.13
CA ASP A 69 8.06 -6.46 8.12
C ASP A 69 8.35 -7.14 6.79
N THR A 70 7.91 -6.52 5.71
CA THR A 70 8.06 -7.02 4.33
C THR A 70 8.82 -6.03 3.46
N SER A 71 9.46 -6.52 2.40
CA SER A 71 10.30 -5.71 1.51
C SER A 71 9.53 -4.69 0.69
N ASN A 72 8.20 -4.84 0.54
CA ASN A 72 7.33 -3.86 -0.12
C ASN A 72 6.72 -2.83 0.85
N GLY A 73 7.17 -2.81 2.11
CA GLY A 73 6.80 -1.78 3.08
C GLY A 73 5.51 -2.07 3.85
N ILE A 74 5.00 -3.31 3.83
CA ILE A 74 3.98 -3.76 4.77
C ILE A 74 4.65 -4.07 6.10
N SER A 75 4.13 -3.49 7.18
CA SER A 75 4.60 -3.69 8.54
C SER A 75 3.40 -3.83 9.46
N GLU A 76 3.35 -4.91 10.22
CA GLU A 76 2.29 -5.19 11.17
C GLU A 76 2.89 -5.57 12.53
N LYS A 77 2.22 -5.12 13.59
CA LYS A 77 2.56 -5.50 14.97
C LYS A 77 1.30 -5.59 15.81
N GLU A 78 1.28 -6.55 16.72
CA GLU A 78 0.18 -6.76 17.65
C GLU A 78 0.71 -7.29 18.97
N GLN A 79 0.03 -6.91 20.05
CA GLN A 79 0.23 -7.44 21.38
C GLN A 79 -1.12 -7.75 22.03
N GLY A 80 -1.21 -8.90 22.68
CA GLY A 80 -2.37 -9.30 23.47
C GLY A 80 -1.97 -9.55 24.91
N GLN A 81 -2.84 -9.17 25.85
CA GLN A 81 -2.62 -9.42 27.28
C GLN A 81 -3.96 -9.60 27.99
N LEU A 82 -3.97 -10.51 28.97
CA LEU A 82 -5.08 -10.66 29.90
C LEU A 82 -4.95 -9.64 31.03
N LYS A 83 -5.93 -8.75 31.17
CA LYS A 83 -6.04 -7.79 32.26
C LYS A 83 -6.92 -8.34 33.38
N ASN A 84 -6.57 -7.99 34.62
CA ASN A 84 -7.30 -8.34 35.84
C ASN A 84 -7.56 -9.85 36.00
N ALA A 85 -6.57 -10.68 35.62
CA ALA A 85 -6.66 -12.13 35.71
C ALA A 85 -7.06 -12.59 37.12
N GLY A 86 -8.04 -13.49 37.20
CA GLY A 86 -8.56 -14.01 38.47
C GLY A 86 -9.50 -13.07 39.24
N SER A 87 -10.10 -12.08 38.57
CA SER A 87 -11.15 -11.22 39.12
C SER A 87 -12.44 -11.29 38.28
N ASP A 88 -13.56 -10.80 38.81
CA ASP A 88 -14.82 -10.70 38.06
C ASP A 88 -14.74 -9.75 36.84
N ASN A 89 -13.68 -8.93 36.76
CA ASN A 89 -13.42 -7.98 35.65
C ASN A 89 -12.25 -8.44 34.77
N GLU A 90 -12.02 -9.75 34.68
CA GLU A 90 -11.05 -10.33 33.76
C GLU A 90 -11.40 -9.96 32.31
N GLU A 91 -10.42 -9.41 31.59
CA GLU A 91 -10.62 -8.86 30.25
C GLU A 91 -9.39 -9.13 29.38
N GLU A 92 -9.59 -9.68 28.21
CA GLU A 92 -8.53 -9.79 27.22
C GLU A 92 -8.47 -8.53 26.36
N VAL A 93 -7.26 -7.93 26.29
CA VAL A 93 -7.03 -6.69 25.55
C VAL A 93 -5.98 -6.92 24.49
N VAL A 94 -6.35 -6.69 23.23
CA VAL A 94 -5.48 -6.79 22.07
C VAL A 94 -5.29 -5.40 21.47
N LYS A 95 -4.03 -5.03 21.18
CA LYS A 95 -3.68 -3.78 20.52
C LYS A 95 -2.73 -4.08 19.38
N GLY A 96 -2.92 -3.43 18.25
CA GLY A 96 -2.01 -3.56 17.14
C GLY A 96 -1.99 -2.37 16.22
N SER A 97 -1.06 -2.41 15.28
CA SER A 97 -0.99 -1.46 14.19
C SER A 97 -0.51 -2.15 12.92
N ALA A 98 -1.15 -1.82 11.81
CA ALA A 98 -0.76 -2.24 10.47
C ALA A 98 -0.43 -1.00 9.64
N SER A 99 0.59 -1.11 8.78
CA SER A 99 0.91 -0.06 7.83
C SER A 99 1.28 -0.66 6.47
N TRP A 100 0.82 -0.01 5.41
CA TRP A 100 1.07 -0.43 4.03
C TRP A 100 1.09 0.77 3.11
N THR A 101 1.68 0.61 1.93
CA THR A 101 1.66 1.64 0.89
C THR A 101 0.45 1.41 -0.01
N ALA A 102 -0.42 2.40 -0.16
CA ALA A 102 -1.56 2.34 -1.05
C ALA A 102 -1.13 2.50 -2.52
N PRO A 103 -1.97 2.11 -3.50
CA PRO A 103 -1.64 2.23 -4.93
C PRO A 103 -1.35 3.66 -5.40
N ASN A 104 -1.76 4.68 -4.63
CA ASN A 104 -1.47 6.09 -4.86
C ASN A 104 -0.08 6.54 -4.32
N GLY A 105 0.68 5.64 -3.69
CA GLY A 105 1.97 5.92 -3.06
C GLY A 105 1.88 6.47 -1.62
N GLU A 106 0.68 6.61 -1.08
CA GLU A 106 0.46 7.08 0.30
C GLU A 106 0.69 5.94 1.29
N LYS A 107 1.43 6.20 2.38
CA LYS A 107 1.55 5.25 3.49
C LYS A 107 0.30 5.33 4.36
N ILE A 108 -0.49 4.26 4.36
CA ILE A 108 -1.64 4.10 5.24
C ILE A 108 -1.16 3.48 6.56
N VAL A 109 -1.65 4.02 7.66
CA VAL A 109 -1.47 3.48 9.01
C VAL A 109 -2.84 3.22 9.61
N LEU A 110 -3.00 2.03 10.17
CA LEU A 110 -4.16 1.54 10.87
C LEU A 110 -3.73 1.16 12.28
N GLU A 111 -4.37 1.73 13.28
CA GLU A 111 -4.22 1.36 14.69
C GLU A 111 -5.52 0.74 15.18
N TYR A 112 -5.46 -0.29 16.00
CA TYR A 112 -6.65 -0.92 16.54
C TYR A 112 -6.48 -1.37 17.98
N GLU A 113 -7.58 -1.34 18.70
CA GLU A 113 -7.73 -1.84 20.06
C GLU A 113 -9.00 -2.66 20.16
N ALA A 114 -8.88 -3.88 20.67
CA ALA A 114 -9.98 -4.76 21.00
C ALA A 114 -9.96 -5.02 22.52
N ASP A 115 -11.06 -4.69 23.18
CA ASP A 115 -11.28 -4.91 24.60
C ASP A 115 -12.78 -5.22 24.86
N ALA A 116 -13.25 -5.18 26.10
CA ALA A 116 -14.65 -5.44 26.46
C ALA A 116 -15.64 -4.45 25.83
N ASN A 117 -15.19 -3.28 25.39
CA ASN A 117 -16.00 -2.31 24.65
C ASN A 117 -16.01 -2.60 23.13
N GLY A 118 -15.44 -3.72 22.70
CA GLY A 118 -15.40 -4.17 21.31
C GLY A 118 -14.17 -3.68 20.54
N TYR A 119 -14.19 -3.90 19.22
CA TYR A 119 -13.11 -3.53 18.31
C TYR A 119 -13.21 -2.07 17.86
N ARG A 120 -12.13 -1.30 18.07
CA ARG A 120 -12.04 0.11 17.66
C ARG A 120 -10.78 0.31 16.85
N ALA A 121 -10.94 0.68 15.59
CA ALA A 121 -9.85 1.03 14.70
C ALA A 121 -9.80 2.54 14.45
N GLN A 122 -8.59 3.06 14.28
CA GLN A 122 -8.31 4.44 13.87
C GLN A 122 -7.33 4.43 12.69
N GLY A 123 -7.55 5.30 11.72
CA GLY A 123 -6.66 5.47 10.58
C GLY A 123 -7.16 6.58 9.66
N SER A 124 -6.25 7.19 8.88
CA SER A 124 -6.58 8.29 7.96
C SER A 124 -7.65 7.91 6.92
N HIS A 125 -7.69 6.63 6.56
CA HIS A 125 -8.63 6.05 5.60
C HIS A 125 -9.96 5.56 6.20
N ILE A 126 -10.11 5.57 7.53
CA ILE A 126 -11.35 5.11 8.17
C ILE A 126 -12.36 6.27 8.19
N PRO A 127 -13.59 6.06 7.67
CA PRO A 127 -14.62 7.08 7.73
C PRO A 127 -14.89 7.50 9.17
N THR A 128 -14.69 8.78 9.47
CA THR A 128 -15.06 9.34 10.77
C THR A 128 -16.54 9.73 10.75
N PRO A 129 -17.24 9.61 11.88
CA PRO A 129 -18.59 10.17 12.01
C PRO A 129 -18.58 11.67 11.66
N PRO A 130 -19.64 12.19 11.03
CA PRO A 130 -19.73 13.61 10.75
C PRO A 130 -19.60 14.43 12.04
N PRO A 131 -19.02 15.63 11.96
CA PRO A 131 -18.87 16.49 13.14
C PRO A 131 -20.22 16.78 13.79
N ILE A 132 -20.22 16.89 15.12
CA ILE A 132 -21.41 17.22 15.90
C ILE A 132 -21.97 18.58 15.41
N PRO A 133 -23.28 18.70 15.11
CA PRO A 133 -23.91 19.97 14.76
C PRO A 133 -23.63 21.08 15.79
N GLU A 134 -23.41 22.31 15.31
CA GLU A 134 -23.06 23.46 16.16
C GLU A 134 -24.06 23.66 17.31
N GLU A 135 -25.35 23.44 17.06
CA GLU A 135 -26.42 23.56 18.05
C GLU A 135 -26.20 22.64 19.26
N ILE A 136 -25.82 21.39 19.01
CA ILE A 136 -25.57 20.40 20.06
C ILE A 136 -24.29 20.77 20.81
N ALA A 137 -23.25 21.22 20.11
CA ALA A 137 -22.02 21.70 20.74
C ALA A 137 -22.28 22.91 21.65
N ARG A 138 -23.12 23.86 21.21
CA ARG A 138 -23.55 25.01 22.03
C ARG A 138 -24.36 24.56 23.24
N ALA A 139 -25.28 23.62 23.08
CA ALA A 139 -26.09 23.07 24.17
C ALA A 139 -25.20 22.36 25.22
N LEU A 140 -24.25 21.53 24.78
CA LEU A 140 -23.30 20.85 25.68
C LEU A 140 -22.42 21.84 26.44
N LYS A 141 -21.95 22.91 25.78
CA LYS A 141 -21.22 23.99 26.43
C LYS A 141 -22.09 24.69 27.48
N HIS A 142 -23.34 25.00 27.15
CA HIS A 142 -24.27 25.62 28.08
C HIS A 142 -24.53 24.74 29.32
N LEU A 143 -24.72 23.43 29.15
CA LEU A 143 -24.90 22.49 30.27
C LEU A 143 -23.64 22.36 31.15
N LYS A 144 -22.46 22.42 30.54
CA LYS A 144 -21.18 22.42 31.27
C LYS A 144 -21.01 23.69 32.11
N ASP A 145 -21.38 24.84 31.55
CA ASP A 145 -21.29 26.14 32.21
C ASP A 145 -22.43 26.36 33.24
N ASN A 146 -23.57 25.68 33.05
CA ASN A 146 -24.76 25.75 33.90
C ASN A 146 -25.18 24.33 34.30
N PRO A 147 -24.42 23.67 35.20
CA PRO A 147 -24.75 22.34 35.65
C PRO A 147 -26.13 22.34 36.31
N PRO A 148 -26.96 21.32 36.09
CA PRO A 148 -28.23 21.19 36.79
C PRO A 148 -27.97 21.15 38.31
N PRO A 149 -28.84 21.77 39.13
CA PRO A 149 -28.70 21.68 40.57
C PRO A 149 -28.69 20.21 40.98
N ALA A 150 -27.78 19.85 41.90
CA ALA A 150 -27.66 18.49 42.40
C ALA A 150 -29.05 17.98 42.82
N ALA A 151 -29.43 16.81 42.32
CA ALA A 151 -30.69 16.20 42.70
C ALA A 151 -30.78 16.12 44.23
N PRO A 152 -31.94 16.45 44.83
CA PRO A 152 -32.09 16.35 46.28
C PRO A 152 -31.79 14.91 46.70
N ALA A 153 -30.90 14.73 47.68
CA ALA A 153 -30.62 13.42 48.26
C ALA A 153 -31.93 12.84 48.85
N HIS A 154 -32.32 11.65 48.39
CA HIS A 154 -33.44 10.89 48.96
C HIS A 154 -33.01 10.15 50.22
#